data_AF-A0A7H8IJY5-F1
#
_entry.id   AF-A0A7H8IJY5-F1
#
_cell.length_a   1.000
_cell.length_b   1.000
_cell.length_c   1.000
_cell.angle_alpha   90.00
_cell.angle_beta   90.00
_cell.angle_gamma   90.00
#
_symmetry.space_group_name_H-M   'P 1'
#
loop_
_entity.id
_entity.type
_entity.pdbx_description
1 polymer ?
#
loop_
_entity_poly.entity_id
_entity_poly.type
_entity_poly.pdbx_seq_one_letter_code
_entity_poly.pdbx_strand_id
1 'polypeptide(L)' 'MAHPPHPEPRICPACDGFASAAISLGGRDARGNLRTITVHCPTCHGTGTLRPARTREGARA' A
#
# COMPACT_ATOMS: atom_id res chain seq x y z
N MET A 1 14.80 18.91 -29.66
CA MET A 1 14.61 17.55 -29.13
C MET A 1 13.60 17.63 -28.01
N ALA A 2 12.46 16.94 -28.11
CA ALA A 2 11.45 16.90 -27.05
C ALA A 2 11.51 15.53 -26.38
N HIS A 3 11.64 15.51 -25.05
CA HIS A 3 11.65 14.30 -24.26
C HIS A 3 10.22 13.91 -23.90
N PRO A 4 9.79 12.65 -24.11
CA PRO A 4 8.46 12.22 -23.69
C PRO A 4 8.32 12.31 -22.16
N PRO A 5 7.18 12.79 -21.65
CA PRO A 5 6.98 12.88 -20.20
C PRO A 5 7.08 11.49 -19.58
N HIS A 6 7.93 11.36 -18.56
CA HIS A 6 7.98 10.14 -17.77
C HIS A 6 6.72 10.03 -16.92
N PRO A 7 6.04 8.87 -16.90
CA PRO A 7 4.91 8.69 -16.00
C PRO A 7 5.40 8.78 -14.56
N GLU A 8 4.75 9.63 -13.76
CA GLU A 8 5.06 9.73 -12.35
C GLU A 8 4.81 8.38 -11.65
N PRO A 9 5.70 7.95 -10.74
CA PRO A 9 5.50 6.74 -9.96
C PRO A 9 4.17 6.82 -9.22
N ARG A 10 3.31 5.80 -9.40
CA ARG A 10 2.01 5.71 -8.71
C ARG A 10 2.16 5.28 -7.25
N ILE A 11 3.23 5.69 -6.59
CA ILE A 11 3.59 5.28 -5.23
C ILE A 11 2.62 5.94 -4.25
N CYS A 12 2.18 5.19 -3.25
CA CYS A 12 1.38 5.76 -2.17
C CYS A 12 2.24 6.70 -1.31
N PRO A 13 1.94 8.00 -1.21
CA PRO A 13 2.75 8.95 -0.44
C PRO A 13 2.58 8.77 1.08
N ALA A 14 1.57 8.02 1.53
CA ALA A 14 1.37 7.74 2.95
C ALA A 14 2.29 6.64 3.48
N CYS A 15 2.87 5.81 2.61
CA CYS A 15 3.75 4.71 2.99
C CYS A 15 5.02 4.62 2.14
N ASP A 16 5.22 5.55 1.20
CA ASP A 16 6.34 5.59 0.26
C ASP A 16 6.63 4.26 -0.46
N GLY A 17 5.57 3.47 -0.71
CA GLY A 17 5.67 2.15 -1.33
C GLY A 17 5.87 0.98 -0.36
N PHE A 18 6.19 1.23 0.91
CA PHE A 18 6.27 0.22 1.98
C PHE A 18 4.90 -0.09 2.56
N ALA A 19 4.06 -0.72 1.75
CA ALA A 19 2.64 -0.89 2.03
C ALA A 19 2.30 -1.87 3.15
N SER A 20 3.24 -2.74 3.53
CA SER A 20 3.02 -3.82 4.47
C SER A 20 4.22 -4.00 5.39
N ALA A 21 3.98 -4.28 6.66
CA ALA A 21 5.02 -4.62 7.62
C ALA A 21 4.62 -5.85 8.44
N ALA A 22 5.61 -6.69 8.75
CA ALA A 22 5.46 -7.82 9.65
C ALA A 22 5.92 -7.38 11.05
N ILE A 23 5.01 -7.42 12.03
CA ILE A 23 5.29 -7.00 13.42
C ILE A 23 5.20 -8.23 14.31
N SER A 24 6.30 -8.55 15.00
CA SER A 24 6.27 -9.55 16.06
C SER A 24 5.62 -8.96 17.30
N LEU A 25 4.57 -9.61 17.79
CA LEU A 25 3.84 -9.23 19.01
C LEU A 25 4.60 -9.58 20.30
N GLY A 26 5.79 -10.16 20.17
CA GLY A 26 6.53 -10.72 21.28
C GLY A 26 5.91 -12.03 21.79
N GLY A 27 6.66 -12.71 22.65
CA GLY A 27 6.31 -14.04 23.13
C GLY A 27 6.40 -15.10 22.03
N ARG A 28 6.39 -16.35 22.49
CA ARG A 28 6.30 -17.53 21.63
C ARG A 28 5.02 -18.27 21.98
N ASP A 29 4.38 -18.89 20.99
CA ASP A 29 3.27 -19.79 21.28
C ASP A 29 3.75 -21.04 22.03
N ALA A 30 2.82 -21.90 22.47
CA ALA A 30 3.15 -23.14 23.18
C ALA A 30 4.06 -24.10 22.38
N ARG A 31 4.21 -23.87 21.06
CA ARG A 31 5.05 -24.65 20.14
C ARG A 31 6.37 -23.94 19.83
N GLY A 32 6.63 -22.76 20.42
CA GLY A 32 7.86 -22.00 20.25
C GLY A 32 7.87 -21.01 19.08
N ASN A 33 6.75 -20.83 18.36
CA ASN A 33 6.69 -19.91 17.22
C ASN A 33 6.51 -18.47 17.68
N LEU A 34 7.21 -17.54 17.02
CA LEU A 34 6.96 -16.11 17.21
C LEU A 34 5.59 -15.74 16.64
N ARG A 35 4.81 -15.01 17.42
CA ARG A 35 3.54 -14.46 16.96
C ARG A 35 3.83 -13.21 16.14
N THR A 36 3.63 -13.29 14.85
CA THR A 36 3.80 -12.17 13.91
C THR A 36 2.46 -11.82 13.28
N ILE A 37 2.15 -10.53 13.21
CA ILE A 37 1.01 -10.00 12.47
C ILE A 37 1.49 -9.21 11.27
N THR A 38 0.69 -9.18 10.22
CA THR A 38 0.91 -8.32 9.06
C THR A 38 0.00 -7.11 9.20
N VAL A 39 0.59 -5.92 9.16
CA VAL A 39 -0.15 -4.66 9.06
C VAL A 39 -0.02 -4.10 7.66
N HIS A 40 -1.10 -3.50 7.17
CA HIS A 40 -1.15 -2.86 5.86
C HIS A 40 -1.38 -1.35 6.01
N CYS A 41 -0.81 -0.55 5.11
CA CYS A 41 -1.13 0.86 5.01
C CYS A 41 -2.64 1.03 4.76
N PRO A 42 -3.37 1.83 5.57
CA PRO A 42 -4.81 1.97 5.43
C PRO A 42 -5.22 2.71 4.15
N THR A 43 -4.34 3.54 3.60
CA THR A 43 -4.60 4.35 2.40
C THR A 43 -4.57 3.52 1.11
N CYS A 44 -3.60 2.61 0.99
CA CYS A 44 -3.44 1.77 -0.20
C CYS A 44 -3.82 0.30 0.04
N HIS A 45 -4.20 -0.07 1.27
CA HIS A 45 -4.56 -1.44 1.66
C HIS A 45 -3.49 -2.48 1.30
N GLY A 46 -2.21 -2.11 1.41
CA GLY A 46 -1.09 -3.03 1.16
C GLY A 46 -0.62 -3.12 -0.29
N THR A 47 -1.18 -2.35 -1.23
CA THR A 47 -0.76 -2.38 -2.65
C THR A 47 0.49 -1.57 -2.95
N GLY A 48 0.88 -0.64 -2.06
CA GLY A 48 2.01 0.28 -2.24
C GLY A 48 1.78 1.36 -3.29
N THR A 49 0.61 1.37 -3.90
CA THR A 49 0.26 2.27 -5.00
C THR A 49 -1.14 2.82 -4.82
N LEU A 50 -1.35 4.08 -5.21
CA LEU A 50 -2.70 4.61 -5.31
C LEU A 50 -3.33 4.09 -6.59
N ARG A 51 -4.44 3.35 -6.45
CA ARG A 51 -5.31 3.09 -7.60
C ARG A 51 -5.83 4.45 -8.05
N PRO A 52 -5.79 4.79 -9.36
CA PRO A 52 -6.43 6.00 -9.82
C PRO A 52 -7.88 5.97 -9.35
N ALA A 53 -8.31 7.03 -8.65
CA ALA A 53 -9.71 7.22 -8.34
C ALA A 53 -10.46 7.09 -9.66
N ARG A 54 -11.37 6.11 -9.77
CA ARG A 54 -12.29 6.09 -10.91
C ARG A 54 -13.10 7.38 -10.76
N THR A 55 -12.81 8.39 -11.56
CA THR A 55 -13.69 9.55 -11.65
C THR A 55 -15.05 8.97 -12.03
N ARG A 56 -16.07 9.16 -11.19
CA ARG A 56 -17.46 8.91 -11.59
C ARG A 56 -17.84 10.01 -12.59
N GLU A 57 -17.20 10.00 -13.74
CA GLU A 57 -17.51 10.88 -14.86
C GLU A 57 -18.62 10.19 -15.66
N GLY A 58 -19.82 10.19 -15.08
CA GLY A 58 -20.98 9.50 -15.66
C GLY A 58 -22.28 9.64 -14.86
N ALA A 59 -22.36 10.57 -13.91
CA ALA A 59 -23.58 10.86 -13.16
C ALA A 59 -23.97 12.33 -13.34
N ARG A 60 -24.27 12.72 -14.59
CA ARG A 60 -25.16 13.85 -14.90
C ARG A 60 -26.06 13.40 -16.05
N ALA A 61 -27.26 12.97 -15.69
CA ALA A 61 -28.40 12.83 -16.58
C ALA A 61 -29.14 14.17 -16.63
#